data_AF-A0A1I5END1-F1
#
_entry.id   AF-A0A1I5END1-F1
#
_cell.length_a   1.000
_cell.length_b   1.000
_cell.length_c   1.000
_cell.angle_alpha   90.00
_cell.angle_beta   90.00
_cell.angle_gamma   90.00
#
_symmetry.space_group_name_H-M   'P 1'
#
loop_
_entity.id
_entity.type
_entity.pdbx_description
1 polymer ?
#
loop_
_entity_poly.entity_id
_entity_poly.type
_entity_poly.pdbx_seq_one_letter_code
_entity_poly.pdbx_strand_id
1 'polypeptide(L)'
;MDTTEELNNTYFYAGRPNLTAGELFFMIFCEEVAEQLGIDDFGAIVAILSGRNVLTTRTKPRDALKGTSYASRAAHRVFPDAKFPFGIKLPTIVGGYPPPDRAYSFYA
;
A
#
# COMPACT_ATOMS: atom_id res chain seq x y z
N MET A 1 -9.72 11.84 22.97
CA MET A 1 -11.06 11.26 22.77
C MET A 1 -11.47 11.66 21.38
N ASP A 2 -11.16 10.82 20.41
CA ASP A 2 -11.52 11.04 19.02
C ASP A 2 -13.01 10.79 18.86
N THR A 3 -13.73 11.79 18.38
CA THR A 3 -15.18 11.73 18.21
C THR A 3 -15.48 11.11 16.85
N THR A 4 -16.12 9.95 16.86
CA THR A 4 -16.75 9.39 15.67
C THR A 4 -18.17 9.94 15.55
N GLU A 5 -18.45 10.74 14.53
CA GLU A 5 -19.81 11.23 14.24
C GLU A 5 -20.27 10.69 12.89
N GLU A 6 -21.47 10.12 12.84
CA GLU A 6 -22.06 9.59 11.60
C GLU A 6 -23.01 10.62 10.99
N LEU A 7 -22.77 10.97 9.73
CA LEU A 7 -23.61 11.88 8.95
C LEU A 7 -23.81 11.30 7.54
N ASN A 8 -25.03 10.93 7.19
CA ASN A 8 -25.41 10.49 5.84
C ASN A 8 -24.53 9.36 5.25
N ASN A 9 -24.30 8.27 6.00
CA ASN A 9 -23.39 7.16 5.61
C ASN A 9 -21.91 7.56 5.44
N THR A 10 -21.53 8.71 5.97
CA THR A 10 -20.13 9.14 6.06
C THR A 10 -19.78 9.40 7.51
N TYR A 11 -18.49 9.31 7.82
CA TYR A 11 -17.99 9.42 9.18
C TYR A 11 -17.06 10.63 9.32
N PHE A 12 -17.12 11.27 10.48
CA PHE A 12 -16.14 12.24 10.94
C PHE A 12 -15.22 11.57 11.95
N TYR A 13 -13.90 11.65 11.75
CA TYR A 13 -12.92 11.04 12.64
C TYR A 13 -11.60 11.81 12.63
N ALA A 14 -10.98 12.03 13.79
CA ALA A 14 -9.70 12.72 13.94
C ALA A 14 -9.59 14.02 13.11
N GLY A 15 -10.65 14.83 13.10
CA GLY A 15 -10.73 16.09 12.34
C GLY A 15 -11.00 15.95 10.84
N ARG A 16 -11.24 14.73 10.33
CA ARG A 16 -11.48 14.45 8.91
C ARG A 16 -12.96 14.14 8.65
N PRO A 17 -13.67 14.99 7.88
CA PRO A 17 -15.05 14.73 7.47
C PRO A 17 -15.16 13.80 6.25
N ASN A 18 -16.36 13.28 6.02
CA ASN A 18 -16.76 12.53 4.81
C ASN A 18 -16.02 11.21 4.58
N LEU A 19 -15.60 10.52 5.64
CA LEU A 19 -14.93 9.22 5.52
C LEU A 19 -15.94 8.13 5.16
N THR A 20 -15.58 7.26 4.22
CA THR A 20 -16.27 5.99 4.01
C THR A 20 -16.00 5.03 5.16
N ALA A 21 -16.84 4.01 5.35
CA ALA A 21 -16.63 2.99 6.38
C ALA A 21 -15.25 2.31 6.31
N GLY A 22 -14.73 2.10 5.09
CA GLY A 22 -13.41 1.52 4.89
C GLY A 22 -12.26 2.46 5.26
N GLU A 23 -12.41 3.76 4.99
CA GLU A 23 -11.42 4.77 5.38
C GLU A 23 -11.40 4.98 6.89
N LEU A 24 -12.57 5.03 7.52
CA LEU A 24 -12.70 5.08 8.98
C LEU A 24 -12.00 3.88 9.63
N PHE A 25 -12.34 2.67 9.19
CA PHE A 25 -11.72 1.44 9.69
C PHE A 25 -10.19 1.50 9.57
N PHE A 26 -9.68 1.95 8.42
CA PHE A 26 -8.25 2.01 8.19
C PHE A 26 -7.55 3.04 9.09
N MET A 27 -8.18 4.19 9.36
CA MET A 27 -7.64 5.19 10.28
C MET A 27 -7.55 4.66 11.71
N ILE A 28 -8.65 4.13 12.23
CA ILE A 28 -8.68 3.53 13.58
C ILE A 28 -7.64 2.41 13.68
N PHE A 29 -7.56 1.55 12.66
CA PHE A 29 -6.59 0.45 12.66
C PHE A 29 -5.14 0.94 12.71
N CYS A 30 -4.80 2.04 12.01
CA CYS A 30 -3.45 2.61 12.08
C CYS A 30 -3.15 3.24 13.45
N GLU A 31 -4.14 3.89 14.06
CA GLU A 31 -4.00 4.50 15.40
C GLU A 31 -3.82 3.44 16.48
N GLU A 32 -4.61 2.37 16.46
CA GLU A 32 -4.46 1.23 17.36
C GLU A 32 -3.08 0.56 17.22
N VAL A 33 -2.56 0.46 15.99
CA VAL A 33 -1.20 -0.07 15.74
C VAL A 33 -0.14 0.88 16.28
N ALA A 34 -0.34 2.20 16.18
CA ALA A 34 0.56 3.20 16.75
C ALA A 34 0.61 3.10 18.28
N GLU A 35 -0.56 3.00 18.92
CA GLU A 35 -0.69 2.85 20.37
C GLU A 35 -0.08 1.54 20.88
N GLN A 36 -0.37 0.42 20.23
CA GLN A 36 0.14 -0.90 20.64
C GLN A 36 1.66 -1.03 20.49
N LEU A 37 2.24 -0.40 19.46
CA LEU A 37 3.68 -0.45 19.20
C LEU A 37 4.44 0.71 19.85
N GLY A 38 3.74 1.72 20.38
CA GLY A 38 4.35 2.95 20.90
C GLY A 38 5.14 3.70 19.82
N ILE A 39 4.67 3.68 18.57
CA ILE A 39 5.34 4.30 17.43
C ILE A 39 4.59 5.59 17.06
N ASP A 40 5.30 6.73 17.14
CA ASP A 40 4.73 8.04 16.79
C ASP A 40 4.71 8.30 15.26
N ASP A 41 5.47 7.51 14.48
CA ASP A 41 5.52 7.65 13.03
C ASP A 41 4.30 6.98 12.37
N PHE A 42 3.18 7.71 12.38
CA PHE A 42 1.95 7.31 11.73
C PHE A 42 2.12 7.08 10.22
N GLY A 43 3.00 7.85 9.58
CA GLY A 43 3.29 7.72 8.15
C GLY A 43 3.92 6.37 7.81
N ALA A 44 4.90 5.93 8.61
CA ALA A 44 5.52 4.62 8.46
C ALA A 44 4.50 3.49 8.67
N ILE A 45 3.62 3.61 9.67
CA ILE A 45 2.56 2.62 9.93
C ILE A 45 1.62 2.51 8.72
N VAL A 46 1.13 3.65 8.21
CA VAL A 46 0.28 3.69 7.02
C VAL A 46 1.00 3.07 5.82
N ALA A 47 2.28 3.38 5.61
CA ALA A 47 3.07 2.84 4.50
C ALA A 47 3.23 1.32 4.58
N ILE A 48 3.51 0.77 5.76
CA ILE A 48 3.64 -0.67 5.99
C ILE A 48 2.31 -1.38 5.77
N LEU A 49 1.25 -0.88 6.40
CA LEU A 49 -0.08 -1.52 6.37
C LEU A 49 -0.70 -1.46 4.97
N SER A 50 -0.68 -0.29 4.33
CA SER A 50 -1.18 -0.13 2.95
C SER A 50 -0.25 -0.74 1.89
N GLY A 51 1.01 -0.97 2.22
CA GLY A 51 2.03 -1.61 1.38
C GLY A 51 1.90 -3.12 1.28
N ARG A 52 1.04 -3.75 2.10
CA ARG A 52 0.78 -5.19 2.03
C ARG A 52 0.06 -5.59 0.76
N ASN A 53 0.48 -6.71 0.21
CA ASN A 53 -0.07 -7.28 -1.01
C ASN A 53 -1.35 -8.10 -0.72
N VAL A 54 -2.47 -7.41 -0.50
CA VAL A 54 -3.75 -8.00 -0.10
C VAL A 54 -4.78 -8.00 -1.25
N LEU A 55 -4.63 -7.11 -2.23
CA LEU A 55 -5.59 -7.00 -3.32
C LEU A 55 -5.38 -8.10 -4.33
N THR A 56 -6.44 -8.85 -4.62
CA THR A 56 -6.41 -9.85 -5.69
C THR A 56 -6.35 -9.15 -7.06
N THR A 57 -5.52 -9.69 -7.96
CA THR A 57 -5.39 -9.21 -9.34
C THR A 57 -5.81 -10.32 -10.29
N ARG A 58 -6.39 -9.95 -11.44
CA ARG A 58 -6.66 -10.88 -12.54
C ARG A 58 -5.36 -11.57 -12.95
N THR A 59 -5.44 -12.89 -13.16
CA THR A 59 -4.37 -13.86 -13.46
C THR A 59 -3.00 -13.25 -13.75
N LYS A 60 -2.04 -13.47 -12.84
CA LYS A 60 -0.65 -13.11 -13.06
C LYS A 60 0.08 -14.21 -13.85
N PRO A 61 1.10 -13.86 -14.67
CA PRO A 61 2.00 -14.86 -15.25
C PRO A 61 2.67 -15.69 -14.13
N ARG A 62 3.04 -16.94 -14.45
CA ARG A 62 3.33 -18.05 -13.52
C ARG A 62 4.18 -17.71 -12.30
N ASP A 63 5.14 -16.78 -12.44
CA ASP A 63 6.17 -16.50 -11.43
C ASP A 63 6.02 -15.14 -10.71
N ALA A 64 4.94 -14.39 -10.98
CA ALA A 64 4.74 -13.09 -10.33
C ALA A 64 4.00 -13.22 -8.99
N LEU A 65 4.52 -12.57 -7.94
CA LEU A 65 3.89 -12.51 -6.60
C LEU A 65 2.41 -12.15 -6.71
N LYS A 66 1.52 -13.00 -6.18
CA LYS A 66 0.07 -12.85 -6.34
C LYS A 66 -0.44 -11.59 -5.64
N GLY A 67 -1.24 -10.79 -6.35
CA GLY A 67 -1.92 -9.59 -5.82
C GLY A 67 -1.18 -8.25 -6.00
N THR A 68 -1.76 -7.14 -5.51
CA THR A 68 -1.11 -5.83 -5.40
C THR A 68 -1.42 -5.17 -4.05
N SER A 69 -0.65 -4.14 -3.66
CA SER A 69 -0.93 -3.36 -2.46
C SER A 69 -1.82 -2.15 -2.76
N TYR A 70 -2.55 -1.68 -1.75
CA TYR A 70 -3.36 -0.46 -1.85
C TYR A 70 -2.47 0.75 -2.15
N ALA A 71 -1.31 0.83 -1.48
CA ALA A 71 -0.31 1.86 -1.72
C ALA A 71 0.16 1.87 -3.19
N SER A 72 0.50 0.70 -3.75
CA SER A 72 0.97 0.59 -5.14
C SER A 72 -0.10 1.02 -6.15
N ARG A 73 -1.35 0.61 -5.94
CA ARG A 73 -2.47 1.04 -6.82
C ARG A 73 -2.75 2.53 -6.72
N ALA A 74 -2.71 3.10 -5.51
CA ALA A 74 -2.89 4.53 -5.31
C ALA A 74 -1.76 5.31 -5.99
N ALA A 75 -0.51 4.90 -5.78
CA ALA A 75 0.65 5.51 -6.43
C ALA A 75 0.56 5.45 -7.96
N HIS A 76 0.17 4.32 -8.54
CA HIS A 76 -0.03 4.20 -9.99
C HIS A 76 -1.16 5.10 -10.51
N ARG A 77 -2.18 5.41 -9.70
CA ARG A 77 -3.25 6.34 -10.09
C ARG A 77 -2.76 7.79 -10.09
N VAL A 78 -1.92 8.16 -9.14
CA VAL A 78 -1.36 9.52 -9.02
C VAL A 78 -0.21 9.74 -10.02
N PHE A 79 0.59 8.71 -10.25
CA PHE A 79 1.81 8.73 -11.07
C PHE A 79 1.76 7.64 -12.15
N PRO A 80 0.87 7.77 -13.16
CA PRO A 80 0.63 6.70 -14.14
C PRO A 80 1.87 6.35 -14.97
N ASP A 81 2.70 7.34 -15.30
CA ASP A 81 3.88 7.17 -16.18
C ASP A 81 5.21 7.44 -15.47
N ALA A 82 5.21 7.51 -14.14
CA ALA A 82 6.44 7.75 -13.39
C ALA A 82 7.41 6.58 -13.56
N LYS A 83 8.56 6.91 -14.16
CA LYS A 83 9.72 6.02 -14.30
C LYS A 83 10.89 6.70 -13.62
N PHE A 84 11.83 5.91 -13.11
CA PHE A 84 13.09 6.48 -12.65
C PHE A 84 13.79 7.20 -13.80
N PRO A 85 14.40 8.37 -13.53
CA PRO A 85 15.14 9.09 -14.54
C PRO A 85 16.29 8.21 -15.06
N PHE A 86 16.68 8.44 -16.33
CA PHE A 86 17.77 7.70 -16.99
C PHE A 86 17.54 6.19 -17.16
N GLY A 87 16.30 5.70 -17.01
CA GLY A 87 15.96 4.29 -17.23
C GLY A 87 16.51 3.34 -16.14
N ILE A 88 16.86 3.89 -14.97
CA ILE A 88 17.42 3.14 -13.85
C ILE A 88 16.35 2.21 -13.27
N LYS A 89 16.72 0.96 -12.96
CA LYS A 89 15.88 0.04 -12.18
C LYS A 89 16.49 -0.10 -10.80
N LEU A 90 15.74 0.26 -9.76
CA LEU A 90 16.22 0.07 -8.39
C LEU A 90 16.29 -1.42 -8.04
N PRO A 91 17.33 -1.86 -7.32
CA PRO A 91 17.34 -3.21 -6.77
C PRO A 91 16.22 -3.34 -5.75
N THR A 92 15.26 -4.23 -6.01
CA THR A 92 14.17 -4.55 -5.08
C THR A 92 14.48 -5.83 -4.32
N ILE A 93 14.36 -5.80 -2.99
CA ILE A 93 14.48 -6.98 -2.12
C ILE A 93 13.33 -7.97 -2.40
N VAL A 94 12.17 -7.46 -2.81
CA VAL A 94 10.99 -8.24 -3.14
C VAL A 94 11.01 -8.59 -4.63
N GLY A 95 11.22 -9.86 -4.96
CA GLY A 95 11.31 -10.35 -6.35
C GLY A 95 12.67 -10.95 -6.76
N GLY A 96 13.63 -11.04 -5.83
CA GLY A 96 14.92 -11.69 -6.04
C GLY A 96 16.05 -10.69 -6.30
N TYR A 97 17.16 -10.88 -5.57
CA TYR A 97 18.47 -10.35 -5.90
C TYR A 97 19.35 -11.52 -6.36
N PRO A 98 20.09 -11.40 -7.48
CA PRO A 98 20.23 -10.20 -8.31
C PRO A 98 18.99 -9.95 -9.20
N PRO A 99 18.75 -8.69 -9.63
CA PRO A 99 17.71 -8.39 -10.61
C PRO A 99 17.93 -9.26 -11.85
N PRO A 100 16.89 -9.86 -12.44
CA PRO A 100 17.06 -10.69 -13.63
C PRO A 100 17.63 -9.82 -14.74
N ASP A 101 18.92 -10.01 -15.00
CA ASP A 101 19.51 -9.71 -16.27
C ASP A 101 18.83 -10.59 -17.32
N ARG A 102 18.85 -10.16 -18.59
CA ARG A 102 18.24 -10.88 -19.72
C ARG A 102 18.77 -12.32 -19.92
N ALA A 103 19.65 -12.83 -19.06
CA ALA A 103 20.27 -14.14 -19.17
C ALA A 103 19.40 -15.30 -18.64
N TYR A 104 18.42 -15.07 -17.76
CA TYR A 104 17.62 -16.15 -17.16
C TYR A 104 16.29 -16.43 -17.88
N SER A 105 16.27 -16.36 -19.22
CA SER A 105 15.13 -16.79 -20.04
C SER A 105 15.27 -18.23 -20.59
N PHE A 106 16.13 -19.05 -19.98
CA PHE A 106 16.33 -20.45 -20.34
C PHE A 106 16.46 -21.27 -19.06
N TYR A 107 15.35 -21.52 -18.35
CA TYR A 107 15.12 -22.68 -17.48
C TYR A 107 13.81 -22.44 -16.72
N ALA A 108 12.69 -22.60 -17.42
CA ALA A 108 11.39 -22.98 -16.89
C ALA A 108 10.50 -23.44 -18.05
#